data_AF-A0A0D0DAS3-F1
#
_entry.id   AF-A0A0D0DAS3-F1
#
_cell.length_a   1.000
_cell.length_b   1.000
_cell.length_c   1.000
_cell.angle_alpha   90.00
_cell.angle_beta   90.00
_cell.angle_gamma   90.00
#
_symmetry.space_group_name_H-M   'P 1'
#
loop_
_entity.id
_entity.type
_entity.pdbx_description
1 polymer ?
#
loop_
_entity_poly.entity_id
_entity_poly.type
_entity_poly.pdbx_seq_one_letter_code
_entity_poly.pdbx_strand_id
1 'polypeptide(L)'
;MALALKGEHLWAHCSSGLDPTNLADYTSSVPSPVDPTAITAAEIESVLDWLAKAAQAKSIINRRISTIVTSQLDENQTAQKLKDASDAMRYLGIFEDACQRFIQMGVTYSEDEAVFDLLQGLPKTVDWQIFCEITMSRIVNSSSVAAMTITSSVFTIPTDSSSTAIPTPSASAMGIAPTVLFSVTNFSKVAKLFIEKANSIIGKRKLSGPGSEYVHAAIGKQGSTNSSMGLCKHKHNPKGVKCTNAACEGEEWKVKHRRGLVAKQKKLQPLP
;
A
#
# COMPACT_ATOMS: atom_id res chain seq x y z
N MET A 1 -20.89 17.79 0.98
CA MET A 1 -19.69 18.59 0.67
C MET A 1 -19.94 19.41 -0.62
N ALA A 2 -21.02 20.20 -0.66
CA ALA A 2 -21.59 20.72 -1.91
C ALA A 2 -21.51 22.26 -2.07
N LEU A 3 -20.65 22.95 -1.29
CA LEU A 3 -20.73 24.42 -1.16
C LEU A 3 -19.37 25.14 -1.11
N ALA A 4 -18.30 24.60 -1.70
CA ALA A 4 -16.99 25.27 -1.68
C ALA A 4 -16.59 26.00 -2.99
N LEU A 5 -17.43 25.97 -4.03
CA LEU A 5 -17.15 26.67 -5.31
C LEU A 5 -18.13 27.82 -5.60
N LYS A 6 -18.67 28.47 -4.55
CA LYS A 6 -19.61 29.59 -4.70
C LYS A 6 -18.94 30.98 -4.68
N GLY A 7 -17.61 31.06 -4.73
CA GLY A 7 -16.90 32.32 -4.50
C GLY A 7 -15.72 32.49 -5.45
N GLU A 8 -16.01 33.06 -6.61
CA GLU A 8 -15.21 34.07 -7.32
C GLU A 8 -15.77 34.13 -8.75
N HIS A 9 -16.12 35.31 -9.24
CA HIS A 9 -16.74 35.60 -10.54
C HIS A 9 -15.91 35.18 -11.77
N LEU A 10 -14.97 34.24 -11.63
CA LEU A 10 -14.06 33.79 -12.67
C LEU A 10 -14.75 33.04 -13.82
N TRP A 11 -15.93 32.48 -13.58
CA TRP A 11 -16.72 31.75 -14.57
C TRP A 11 -17.87 32.57 -15.17
N ALA A 12 -18.18 33.74 -14.61
CA ALA A 12 -19.34 34.54 -15.00
C ALA A 12 -19.20 35.23 -16.37
N HIS A 13 -18.08 35.03 -17.08
CA HIS A 13 -17.82 35.70 -18.35
C HIS A 13 -18.14 34.86 -19.59
N CYS A 14 -18.43 33.56 -19.46
CA CYS A 14 -18.58 32.68 -20.64
C CYS A 14 -19.88 31.88 -20.73
N SER A 15 -20.80 32.02 -19.77
CA SER A 15 -22.10 31.35 -19.88
C SER A 15 -23.21 32.15 -19.19
N SER A 16 -24.33 32.30 -19.89
CA SER A 16 -25.58 32.90 -19.40
C SER A 16 -26.54 31.85 -18.82
N GLY A 17 -26.05 30.63 -18.58
CA GLY A 17 -26.84 29.52 -18.06
C GLY A 17 -27.39 29.79 -16.67
N LEU A 18 -28.72 29.78 -16.54
CA LEU A 18 -29.42 29.98 -15.26
C LEU A 18 -29.56 28.68 -14.45
N ASP A 19 -29.52 27.52 -15.11
CA ASP A 19 -29.71 26.21 -14.48
C ASP A 19 -28.38 25.52 -14.19
N PRO A 20 -27.96 25.41 -12.91
CA PRO A 20 -26.71 24.76 -12.51
C PRO A 20 -26.67 23.24 -12.78
N THR A 21 -27.79 22.62 -13.15
CA THR A 21 -27.85 21.19 -13.48
C THR A 21 -27.73 20.90 -14.98
N ASN A 22 -27.92 21.91 -15.84
CA ASN A 22 -27.76 21.77 -17.28
C ASN A 22 -26.33 22.10 -17.71
N LEU A 23 -25.47 21.07 -17.78
CA LEU A 23 -24.07 21.25 -18.22
C LEU A 23 -23.94 21.84 -19.63
N ALA A 24 -24.94 21.68 -20.50
CA ALA A 24 -24.90 22.24 -21.85
C ALA A 24 -24.89 23.77 -21.82
N ASP A 25 -25.58 24.39 -20.87
CA ASP A 25 -25.68 25.84 -20.72
C ASP A 25 -24.37 26.47 -20.17
N TYR A 26 -23.42 25.65 -19.74
CA TYR A 26 -22.08 26.07 -19.29
C TYR A 26 -20.98 25.76 -20.31
N THR A 27 -21.31 25.17 -21.45
CA THR A 27 -20.33 24.98 -22.51
C THR A 27 -20.00 26.33 -23.15
N SER A 28 -18.73 26.74 -23.05
CA SER A 28 -18.24 27.93 -23.75
C SER A 28 -18.39 27.69 -25.25
N SER A 29 -19.37 28.35 -25.87
CA SER A 29 -19.57 28.27 -27.31
C SER A 29 -18.40 28.96 -28.00
N VAL A 30 -17.62 28.18 -28.76
CA VAL A 30 -16.61 28.73 -29.66
C VAL A 30 -17.31 29.72 -30.60
N PRO A 31 -16.83 30.97 -30.73
CA PRO A 31 -17.41 31.90 -31.69
C PRO A 31 -17.35 31.29 -33.09
N SER A 32 -18.50 31.15 -33.73
CA SER A 32 -18.63 30.62 -35.09
C SER A 32 -18.65 31.78 -36.10
N PRO A 33 -17.93 31.68 -37.22
CA PRO A 33 -18.00 32.68 -38.29
C PRO A 33 -19.44 32.85 -38.80
N VAL A 34 -19.81 34.06 -39.17
CA VAL A 34 -21.13 34.36 -39.77
C VAL A 34 -21.25 33.73 -41.16
N ASP A 35 -20.14 33.74 -41.93
CA ASP A 35 -20.02 33.05 -43.21
C ASP A 35 -18.74 32.17 -43.18
N PRO A 36 -18.87 30.82 -43.21
CA PRO A 36 -17.72 29.93 -43.20
C PRO A 36 -16.84 30.05 -44.45
N THR A 37 -17.34 30.64 -45.53
CA THR A 37 -16.62 30.83 -46.79
C THR A 37 -15.79 32.12 -46.82
N ALA A 38 -16.02 33.05 -45.89
CA ALA A 38 -15.42 34.38 -45.90
C ALA A 38 -15.09 34.87 -44.48
N ILE A 39 -14.18 34.15 -43.80
CA ILE A 39 -13.72 34.54 -42.46
C ILE A 39 -13.03 35.91 -42.52
N THR A 40 -13.59 36.87 -41.79
CA THR A 40 -13.07 38.23 -41.69
C THR A 40 -11.92 38.33 -40.68
N ALA A 41 -11.06 39.33 -40.82
CA ALA A 41 -9.97 39.58 -39.86
C ALA A 41 -10.49 39.81 -38.43
N ALA A 42 -11.65 40.44 -38.27
CA ALA A 42 -12.29 40.66 -36.98
C ALA A 42 -12.74 39.35 -36.32
N GLU A 43 -13.25 38.39 -37.10
CA GLU A 43 -13.61 37.06 -36.59
C GLU A 43 -12.37 36.26 -36.17
N ILE A 44 -11.27 36.37 -36.92
CA ILE A 44 -9.99 35.76 -36.55
C ILE A 44 -9.49 36.31 -35.21
N GLU A 45 -9.50 37.64 -35.04
CA GLU A 45 -9.13 38.28 -33.76
C GLU A 45 -10.05 37.82 -32.61
N SER A 46 -11.35 37.70 -32.85
CA SER A 46 -12.30 37.21 -31.84
C SER A 46 -12.04 35.76 -31.43
N VAL A 47 -11.69 34.87 -32.36
CA VAL A 47 -11.36 33.47 -32.07
C VAL A 47 -10.04 33.37 -31.30
N LEU A 48 -9.04 34.17 -31.67
CA LEU A 48 -7.74 34.20 -30.98
C LEU A 48 -7.87 34.73 -29.55
N ASP A 49 -8.64 35.80 -29.33
CA ASP A 49 -8.93 36.31 -27.98
C ASP A 49 -9.68 35.28 -27.13
N TRP A 50 -10.67 34.58 -27.71
CA TRP A 50 -11.38 33.49 -27.04
C TRP A 50 -10.43 32.36 -26.63
N LEU A 51 -9.53 31.93 -27.53
CA LEU A 51 -8.52 30.90 -27.24
C LEU A 51 -7.58 31.33 -26.11
N ALA A 52 -7.12 32.58 -26.11
CA ALA A 52 -6.26 33.13 -25.06
C ALA A 52 -6.96 33.11 -23.69
N LYS A 53 -8.22 33.57 -23.62
CA LYS A 53 -9.03 33.54 -22.40
C LYS A 53 -9.32 32.11 -21.93
N ALA A 54 -9.61 31.19 -22.85
CA ALA A 54 -9.84 29.79 -22.53
C ALA A 54 -8.57 29.12 -21.98
N ALA A 55 -7.40 29.41 -22.56
CA ALA A 55 -6.11 28.92 -22.05
C ALA A 55 -5.80 29.47 -20.65
N GLN A 56 -6.07 30.76 -20.40
CA GLN A 56 -5.94 31.37 -19.08
C GLN A 56 -6.88 30.74 -18.05
N ALA A 57 -8.15 30.53 -18.40
CA ALA A 57 -9.12 29.88 -17.52
C ALA A 57 -8.67 28.46 -17.17
N LYS A 58 -8.24 27.67 -18.16
CA LYS A 58 -7.66 26.33 -17.95
C LYS A 58 -6.44 26.37 -17.02
N SER A 59 -5.54 27.35 -17.16
CA SER A 59 -4.37 27.45 -16.28
C SER A 59 -4.74 27.76 -14.84
N ILE A 60 -5.76 28.61 -14.61
CA ILE A 60 -6.23 28.94 -13.26
C ILE A 60 -6.95 27.74 -12.62
N ILE A 61 -7.79 27.04 -13.37
CA ILE A 61 -8.47 25.83 -12.92
C ILE A 61 -7.43 24.77 -12.56
N ASN A 62 -6.47 24.51 -13.45
CA ASN A 62 -5.39 23.57 -13.19
C ASN A 62 -4.60 23.99 -11.95
N ARG A 63 -4.26 25.28 -11.78
CA ARG A 63 -3.57 25.74 -10.57
C ARG A 63 -4.39 25.50 -9.32
N ARG A 64 -5.70 25.81 -9.31
CA ARG A 64 -6.56 25.63 -8.14
C ARG A 64 -6.84 24.16 -7.82
N ILE A 65 -7.15 23.35 -8.83
CA ILE A 65 -7.32 21.91 -8.67
C ILE A 65 -6.02 21.29 -8.20
N SER A 66 -4.89 21.59 -8.84
CA SER A 66 -3.58 21.12 -8.38
C SER A 66 -3.30 21.58 -6.96
N THR A 67 -3.59 22.82 -6.57
CA THR A 67 -3.36 23.29 -5.19
C THR A 67 -4.25 22.55 -4.18
N ILE A 68 -5.53 22.35 -4.49
CA ILE A 68 -6.47 21.64 -3.60
C ILE A 68 -6.06 20.18 -3.50
N VAL A 69 -5.80 19.53 -4.63
CA VAL A 69 -5.34 18.15 -4.71
C VAL A 69 -4.02 18.02 -3.98
N THR A 70 -3.01 18.85 -4.25
CA THR A 70 -1.73 18.80 -3.52
C THR A 70 -1.90 19.14 -2.05
N SER A 71 -2.74 20.09 -1.62
CA SER A 71 -2.93 20.36 -0.19
C SER A 71 -3.60 19.19 0.54
N GLN A 72 -4.61 18.57 -0.09
CA GLN A 72 -5.28 17.39 0.46
C GLN A 72 -4.41 16.14 0.40
N LEU A 73 -3.55 16.01 -0.62
CA LEU A 73 -2.61 14.89 -0.73
C LEU A 73 -1.35 15.10 0.10
N ASP A 74 -0.85 16.32 0.28
CA ASP A 74 0.37 16.58 1.05
C ASP A 74 0.07 16.50 2.55
N GLU A 75 -1.08 16.99 3.02
CA GLU A 75 -1.46 16.81 4.43
C GLU A 75 -1.80 15.35 4.79
N ASN A 76 -2.25 14.53 3.81
CA ASN A 76 -2.71 13.16 4.08
C ASN A 76 -1.76 12.04 3.58
N GLN A 77 -1.00 12.24 2.50
CA GLN A 77 -0.10 11.25 1.90
C GLN A 77 1.38 11.44 2.27
N THR A 78 1.92 12.66 2.34
CA THR A 78 3.34 12.83 2.74
C THR A 78 3.55 12.69 4.25
N ALA A 79 2.50 12.83 5.06
CA ALA A 79 2.55 12.76 6.52
C ALA A 79 2.40 11.34 7.12
N GLN A 80 2.00 10.33 6.34
CA GLN A 80 1.80 8.98 6.86
C GLN A 80 2.76 7.96 6.27
N LYS A 81 4.03 8.31 6.15
CA LYS A 81 5.06 7.27 6.09
C LYS A 81 4.96 6.41 7.34
N LEU A 82 5.18 5.11 7.16
CA LEU A 82 5.29 4.20 8.30
C LEU A 82 6.44 4.70 9.19
N LYS A 83 6.15 5.04 10.45
CA LYS A 83 7.17 5.59 11.36
C LYS A 83 8.19 4.54 11.76
N ASP A 84 7.69 3.39 12.20
CA ASP A 84 8.47 2.22 12.55
C ASP A 84 7.61 0.95 12.44
N ALA A 85 8.21 -0.21 12.70
CA ALA A 85 7.49 -1.48 12.60
C ALA A 85 6.32 -1.61 13.59
N SER A 86 6.35 -0.94 14.75
CA SER A 86 5.25 -0.97 15.71
C SER A 86 4.03 -0.17 15.23
N ASP A 87 4.24 0.76 14.31
CA ASP A 87 3.21 1.59 13.69
C ASP A 87 2.48 0.90 12.52
N ALA A 88 2.88 -0.33 12.15
CA ALA A 88 2.41 -1.01 10.94
C ALA A 88 0.89 -1.20 10.88
N MET A 89 0.26 -1.58 11.99
CA MET A 89 -1.20 -1.76 12.04
C MET A 89 -1.94 -0.43 11.84
N ARG A 90 -1.46 0.65 12.46
CA ARG A 90 -2.05 1.99 12.31
C ARG A 90 -1.90 2.47 10.87
N TYR A 91 -0.70 2.34 10.31
CA TYR A 91 -0.40 2.72 8.93
C TYR A 91 -1.30 1.97 7.93
N LEU A 92 -1.40 0.63 8.04
CA LEU A 92 -2.23 -0.16 7.15
C LEU A 92 -3.71 0.22 7.24
N GLY A 93 -4.25 0.43 8.45
CA GLY A 93 -5.65 0.82 8.62
C GLY A 93 -5.97 2.19 8.00
N ILE A 94 -5.04 3.14 8.07
CA ILE A 94 -5.24 4.46 7.44
C ILE A 94 -5.10 4.37 5.93
N PHE A 95 -4.18 3.52 5.44
CA PHE A 95 -4.04 3.25 4.02
C PHE A 95 -5.33 2.63 3.43
N GLU A 96 -5.92 1.63 4.10
CA GLU A 96 -7.17 1.01 3.68
C GLU A 96 -8.35 2.00 3.69
N ASP A 97 -8.47 2.85 4.72
CA ASP A 97 -9.49 3.92 4.77
C ASP A 97 -9.32 4.91 3.61
N ALA A 98 -8.09 5.29 3.28
CA ALA A 98 -7.80 6.16 2.14
C ALA A 98 -8.22 5.52 0.81
N CYS A 99 -7.86 4.26 0.58
CA CYS A 99 -8.28 3.50 -0.61
C CYS A 99 -9.82 3.47 -0.73
N GLN A 100 -10.52 3.23 0.38
CA GLN A 100 -11.98 3.19 0.40
C GLN A 100 -12.60 4.55 0.06
N ARG A 101 -12.02 5.65 0.54
CA ARG A 101 -12.48 7.01 0.18
C ARG A 101 -12.27 7.32 -1.31
N PHE A 102 -11.17 6.87 -1.91
CA PHE A 102 -10.98 7.01 -3.36
C PHE A 102 -12.07 6.28 -4.15
N ILE A 103 -12.41 5.05 -3.76
CA ILE A 103 -13.51 4.29 -4.37
C ILE A 103 -14.84 5.03 -4.22
N GLN A 104 -15.13 5.62 -3.05
CA GLN A 104 -16.35 6.41 -2.82
C GLN A 104 -16.42 7.68 -3.69
N MET A 105 -15.28 8.24 -4.08
CA MET A 105 -15.19 9.38 -5.00
C MET A 105 -15.31 8.97 -6.48
N GLY A 106 -15.53 7.68 -6.78
CA GLY A 106 -15.60 7.18 -8.14
C GLY A 106 -14.23 7.05 -8.82
N VAL A 107 -13.13 7.14 -8.05
CA VAL A 107 -11.79 6.86 -8.57
C VAL A 107 -11.59 5.35 -8.57
N THR A 108 -11.35 4.78 -9.75
CA THR A 108 -10.93 3.38 -9.86
C THR A 108 -9.51 3.28 -9.32
N TYR A 109 -9.33 2.52 -8.24
CA TYR A 109 -8.03 2.29 -7.61
C TYR A 109 -7.70 0.80 -7.76
N SER A 110 -6.74 0.48 -8.61
CA SER A 110 -6.38 -0.92 -8.88
C SER A 110 -5.62 -1.53 -7.70
N GLU A 111 -5.67 -2.86 -7.55
CA GLU A 111 -4.92 -3.54 -6.50
C GLU A 111 -3.40 -3.34 -6.64
N ASP A 112 -2.89 -3.22 -7.87
CA ASP A 112 -1.46 -3.02 -8.13
C ASP A 112 -1.00 -1.60 -7.76
N GLU A 113 -1.82 -0.57 -8.03
CA GLU A 113 -1.58 0.80 -7.55
C GLU A 113 -1.59 0.84 -6.02
N ALA A 114 -2.55 0.17 -5.38
CA ALA A 114 -2.61 0.06 -3.93
C ALA A 114 -1.35 -0.58 -3.34
N VAL A 115 -0.85 -1.65 -3.97
CA VAL A 115 0.39 -2.29 -3.54
C VAL A 115 1.60 -1.37 -3.75
N PHE A 116 1.67 -0.68 -4.88
CA PHE A 116 2.76 0.25 -5.18
C PHE A 116 2.82 1.40 -4.17
N ASP A 117 1.69 2.04 -3.90
CA ASP A 117 1.59 3.16 -2.96
C ASP A 117 1.90 2.72 -1.52
N LEU A 118 1.41 1.54 -1.11
CA LEU A 118 1.73 0.95 0.20
C LEU A 118 3.24 0.78 0.37
N LEU A 119 3.93 0.26 -0.66
CA LEU A 119 5.37 0.03 -0.65
C LEU A 119 6.17 1.34 -0.70
N GLN A 120 5.66 2.37 -1.38
CA GLN A 120 6.30 3.68 -1.46
C GLN A 120 6.31 4.42 -0.11
N GLY A 121 5.31 4.18 0.74
CA GLY A 121 5.23 4.76 2.09
C GLY A 121 6.12 4.09 3.14
N LEU A 122 6.89 3.06 2.78
CA LEU A 122 7.77 2.35 3.71
C LEU A 122 9.08 3.12 3.98
N PRO A 123 9.71 2.94 5.17
CA PRO A 123 10.98 3.57 5.50
C PRO A 123 12.11 3.03 4.61
N LYS A 124 13.11 3.86 4.32
CA LYS A 124 14.32 3.46 3.58
C LYS A 124 15.34 2.69 4.43
N THR A 125 14.89 1.89 5.40
CA THR A 125 15.79 1.02 6.18
C THR A 125 16.03 -0.29 5.42
N VAL A 126 17.17 -0.94 5.68
CA VAL A 126 17.57 -2.17 4.99
C VAL A 126 16.50 -3.26 5.05
N ASP A 127 15.88 -3.47 6.22
CA ASP A 127 14.82 -4.48 6.38
C ASP A 127 13.60 -4.25 5.49
N TRP A 128 13.22 -2.98 5.29
CA TRP A 128 12.07 -2.59 4.47
C TRP A 128 12.41 -2.55 2.99
N GLN A 129 13.62 -2.13 2.62
CA GLN A 129 14.10 -2.20 1.24
C GLN A 129 14.10 -3.63 0.71
N ILE A 130 14.65 -4.57 1.49
CA ILE A 130 14.62 -6.00 1.14
C ILE A 130 13.18 -6.50 0.98
N PHE A 131 12.26 -6.07 1.85
CA PHE A 131 10.85 -6.42 1.74
C PHE A 131 10.23 -5.87 0.45
N CYS A 132 10.49 -4.61 0.09
CA CYS A 132 10.04 -4.01 -1.17
C CYS A 132 10.55 -4.79 -2.38
N GLU A 133 11.85 -5.08 -2.44
CA GLU A 133 12.48 -5.81 -3.55
C GLU A 133 11.90 -7.22 -3.73
N ILE A 134 11.76 -7.98 -2.64
CA ILE A 134 11.15 -9.32 -2.68
C ILE A 134 9.70 -9.25 -3.14
N THR A 135 8.94 -8.28 -2.61
CA THR A 135 7.51 -8.14 -2.94
C THR A 135 7.33 -7.76 -4.41
N MET A 136 8.07 -6.75 -4.90
CA MET A 136 8.04 -6.34 -6.31
C MET A 136 8.49 -7.46 -7.24
N SER A 137 9.54 -8.21 -6.89
CA SER A 137 9.99 -9.36 -7.68
C SER A 137 8.91 -10.44 -7.79
N ARG A 138 8.13 -10.68 -6.72
CA ARG A 138 7.00 -11.63 -6.76
C ARG A 138 5.87 -11.16 -7.67
N ILE A 139 5.57 -9.86 -7.68
CA ILE A 139 4.54 -9.27 -8.54
C ILE A 139 4.93 -9.42 -10.02
N VAL A 140 6.17 -9.06 -10.36
CA VAL A 140 6.70 -9.18 -11.72
C VAL A 140 6.74 -10.64 -12.18
N ASN A 141 7.24 -11.56 -11.34
CA ASN A 141 7.35 -12.97 -11.72
C ASN A 141 6.00 -13.68 -11.86
N SER A 142 4.99 -13.28 -11.07
CA SER A 142 3.63 -13.84 -11.18
C SER A 142 2.97 -13.47 -12.51
N SER A 143 3.36 -12.32 -13.09
CA SER A 143 2.84 -11.81 -14.37
C SER A 143 3.33 -12.64 -15.57
N SER A 144 4.56 -13.18 -15.50
CA SER A 144 5.14 -13.98 -16.58
C SER A 144 4.44 -15.32 -16.82
N VAL A 145 3.71 -15.86 -15.83
CA VAL A 145 3.07 -17.18 -15.94
C VAL A 145 1.69 -17.09 -16.60
N ALA A 146 0.99 -15.96 -16.43
CA ALA A 146 -0.36 -15.75 -16.99
C ALA A 146 -0.35 -15.47 -18.51
N ALA A 147 0.73 -14.89 -19.05
CA ALA A 147 0.84 -14.58 -20.48
C ALA A 147 1.03 -15.83 -21.37
N MET A 148 1.39 -16.99 -20.79
CA MET A 148 1.64 -18.22 -21.56
C MET A 148 0.39 -19.05 -21.87
N THR A 149 -0.82 -18.65 -21.46
CA THR A 149 -2.04 -19.46 -21.65
C THR A 149 -3.01 -18.91 -22.71
N ILE A 150 -2.69 -17.80 -23.37
CA ILE A 150 -3.56 -17.21 -24.41
C ILE A 150 -2.82 -17.17 -25.75
N THR A 151 -2.51 -18.34 -26.32
CA THR A 151 -2.23 -18.47 -27.76
C THR A 151 -2.46 -19.91 -28.21
N SER A 152 -3.72 -20.32 -28.23
CA SER A 152 -4.15 -21.43 -29.09
C SER A 152 -5.62 -21.26 -29.49
N SER A 153 -5.97 -20.07 -29.97
CA SER A 153 -7.22 -19.84 -30.71
C SER A 153 -6.85 -19.79 -32.19
N VAL A 154 -7.00 -20.92 -32.87
CA VAL A 154 -6.86 -21.09 -34.32
C VAL A 154 -7.77 -20.09 -35.02
N PHE A 155 -7.17 -19.09 -35.66
CA PHE A 155 -7.88 -18.15 -36.51
C PHE A 155 -8.05 -18.81 -37.89
N THR A 156 -9.21 -19.41 -38.13
CA THR A 156 -9.56 -19.94 -39.45
C THR A 156 -9.92 -18.76 -40.35
N ILE A 157 -9.04 -18.44 -41.31
CA ILE A 157 -9.28 -17.43 -42.34
C ILE A 157 -10.25 -18.03 -43.38
N PRO A 158 -11.42 -17.44 -43.66
CA PRO A 158 -12.13 -17.72 -44.88
C PRO A 158 -11.48 -16.90 -46.00
N THR A 159 -10.85 -17.59 -46.93
CA THR A 159 -10.41 -17.02 -48.20
C THR A 159 -11.63 -16.77 -49.06
N ASP A 160 -11.96 -15.51 -49.35
CA ASP A 160 -12.76 -15.20 -50.53
C ASP A 160 -12.25 -13.95 -51.23
N SER A 161 -12.30 -14.04 -52.55
CA SER A 161 -11.60 -13.22 -53.52
C SER A 161 -12.41 -12.01 -53.99
N SER A 162 -11.69 -11.02 -54.53
CA SER A 162 -12.13 -9.95 -55.44
C SER A 162 -12.77 -8.69 -54.84
N SER A 163 -11.98 -7.61 -54.74
CA SER A 163 -12.13 -6.45 -55.64
C SER A 163 -11.14 -5.33 -55.34
N THR A 164 -10.73 -4.71 -56.43
CA THR A 164 -9.78 -3.62 -56.63
C THR A 164 -10.27 -2.31 -56.02
N ALA A 165 -9.53 -1.69 -55.09
CA ALA A 165 -9.65 -0.26 -54.79
C ALA A 165 -8.37 0.37 -54.17
N ILE A 166 -8.03 1.49 -54.80
CA ILE A 166 -7.06 2.58 -54.58
C ILE A 166 -6.54 2.78 -53.13
N PRO A 167 -5.22 3.01 -52.91
CA PRO A 167 -4.68 3.30 -51.59
C PRO A 167 -4.86 4.79 -51.20
N THR A 168 -5.43 5.00 -50.02
CA THR A 168 -5.48 6.30 -49.31
C THR A 168 -4.34 6.31 -48.29
N PRO A 169 -3.58 7.42 -48.11
CA PRO A 169 -2.48 7.45 -47.14
C PRO A 169 -3.04 7.46 -45.70
N SER A 170 -2.89 6.32 -45.03
CA SER A 170 -3.29 6.11 -43.63
C SER A 170 -2.51 7.02 -42.68
N ALA A 171 -3.29 7.63 -41.79
CA ALA A 171 -2.85 8.39 -40.65
C ALA A 171 -1.88 7.61 -39.77
N SER A 172 -0.89 8.34 -39.27
CA SER A 172 0.15 7.93 -38.35
C SER A 172 -0.44 7.17 -37.16
N ALA A 173 -0.12 5.89 -37.06
CA ALA A 173 -0.37 5.07 -35.89
C ALA A 173 0.43 5.64 -34.72
N MET A 174 -0.24 6.39 -33.83
CA MET A 174 0.30 6.66 -32.50
C MET A 174 0.43 5.31 -31.80
N GLY A 175 1.67 4.88 -31.59
CA GLY A 175 2.00 3.65 -30.88
C GLY A 175 1.31 3.64 -29.53
N ILE A 176 0.38 2.70 -29.35
CA ILE A 176 -0.17 2.37 -28.05
C ILE A 176 1.01 1.79 -27.27
N ALA A 177 1.49 2.53 -26.26
CA ALA A 177 2.50 2.02 -25.35
C ALA A 177 1.99 0.68 -24.79
N PRO A 178 2.82 -0.37 -24.72
CA PRO A 178 2.38 -1.66 -24.23
C PRO A 178 1.93 -1.49 -22.77
N THR A 179 0.62 -1.64 -22.55
CA THR A 179 0.05 -1.76 -21.21
C THR A 179 0.57 -3.08 -20.65
N VAL A 180 1.57 -2.99 -19.77
CA VAL A 180 2.11 -4.16 -19.06
C VAL A 180 0.98 -4.71 -18.19
N LEU A 181 0.46 -5.88 -18.58
CA LEU A 181 -0.58 -6.56 -17.83
C LEU A 181 0.07 -7.27 -16.64
N PHE A 182 0.01 -6.63 -15.47
CA PHE A 182 0.46 -7.25 -14.23
C PHE A 182 -0.53 -8.35 -13.81
N SER A 183 -0.02 -9.50 -13.35
CA SER A 183 -0.88 -10.50 -12.71
C SER A 183 -1.43 -9.92 -11.43
N VAL A 184 -2.73 -10.06 -11.23
CA VAL A 184 -3.48 -9.61 -10.06
C VAL A 184 -2.86 -10.20 -8.78
N THR A 185 -1.91 -9.47 -8.19
CA THR A 185 -1.46 -9.76 -6.84
C THR A 185 -2.46 -9.14 -5.89
N ASN A 186 -3.24 -10.00 -5.23
CA ASN A 186 -4.28 -9.54 -4.32
C ASN A 186 -3.68 -8.73 -3.17
N PHE A 187 -4.11 -7.46 -3.04
CA PHE A 187 -3.64 -6.52 -2.02
C PHE A 187 -3.67 -7.12 -0.61
N SER A 188 -4.69 -7.92 -0.28
CA SER A 188 -4.81 -8.59 1.02
C SER A 188 -3.62 -9.52 1.33
N LYS A 189 -3.04 -10.18 0.32
CA LYS A 189 -1.85 -11.03 0.50
C LYS A 189 -0.63 -10.18 0.85
N VAL A 190 -0.43 -9.06 0.17
CA VAL A 190 0.69 -8.14 0.44
C VAL A 190 0.53 -7.50 1.82
N ALA A 191 -0.67 -7.06 2.17
CA ALA A 191 -0.98 -6.50 3.49
C ALA A 191 -0.66 -7.49 4.63
N LYS A 192 -0.99 -8.78 4.47
CA LYS A 192 -0.63 -9.83 5.44
C LYS A 192 0.89 -9.99 5.59
N LEU A 193 1.61 -10.07 4.47
CA LEU A 193 3.08 -10.18 4.46
C LEU A 193 3.73 -8.94 5.11
N PHE A 194 3.16 -7.76 4.88
CA PHE A 194 3.60 -6.52 5.49
C PHE A 194 3.50 -6.57 7.03
N ILE A 195 2.35 -7.00 7.58
CA ILE A 195 2.16 -7.14 9.03
C ILE A 195 3.07 -8.22 9.63
N GLU A 196 3.25 -9.35 8.94
CA GLU A 196 4.19 -10.39 9.38
C GLU A 196 5.62 -9.87 9.44
N LYS A 197 6.06 -9.14 8.41
CA LYS A 197 7.40 -8.52 8.36
C LYS A 197 7.57 -7.49 9.49
N ALA A 198 6.56 -6.64 9.73
CA ALA A 198 6.57 -5.69 10.83
C ALA A 198 6.78 -6.39 12.18
N ASN A 199 5.99 -7.42 12.46
CA ASN A 199 6.09 -8.22 13.68
C ASN A 199 7.46 -8.90 13.81
N SER A 200 8.04 -9.39 12.71
CA SER A 200 9.39 -9.95 12.69
C SER A 200 10.45 -8.92 13.10
N ILE A 201 10.39 -7.69 12.58
CA ILE A 201 11.32 -6.61 12.93
C ILE A 201 11.21 -6.26 14.42
N ILE A 202 9.98 -6.15 14.95
CA ILE A 202 9.74 -5.90 16.39
C ILE A 202 10.34 -7.03 17.24
N GLY A 203 10.13 -8.28 16.82
CA GLY A 203 10.65 -9.47 17.51
C GLY A 203 12.19 -9.48 17.58
N LYS A 204 12.87 -9.16 16.48
CA LYS A 204 14.34 -9.06 16.45
C LYS A 204 14.87 -8.01 17.41
N ARG A 205 14.24 -6.82 17.48
CA ARG A 205 14.67 -5.75 18.40
C ARG A 205 14.53 -6.12 19.87
N LYS A 206 13.53 -6.93 20.24
CA LYS A 206 13.37 -7.42 21.62
C LYS A 206 14.50 -8.36 22.04
N LEU A 207 15.15 -9.03 21.09
CA LEU A 207 16.26 -9.95 21.36
C LEU A 207 17.63 -9.24 21.41
N SER A 208 17.75 -8.04 20.81
CA SER A 208 19.01 -7.28 20.72
C SER A 208 19.13 -6.15 21.75
N GLY A 209 18.39 -6.18 22.85
CA GLY A 209 18.47 -5.15 23.90
C GLY A 209 19.84 -5.15 24.61
N PRO A 210 20.31 -3.97 25.12
CA PRO A 210 21.51 -3.87 25.95
C PRO A 210 21.38 -4.82 27.15
N GLY A 211 22.18 -5.88 27.19
CA GLY A 211 21.98 -6.99 28.13
C GLY A 211 21.89 -8.37 27.48
N SER A 212 21.57 -8.45 26.19
CA SER A 212 21.54 -9.73 25.44
C SER A 212 22.93 -10.35 25.31
N GLU A 213 23.96 -9.52 25.22
CA GLU A 213 25.37 -9.92 25.26
C GLU A 213 25.76 -10.53 26.63
N TYR A 214 25.08 -10.12 27.72
CA TYR A 214 25.30 -10.67 29.06
C TYR A 214 24.45 -11.91 29.35
N VAL A 215 23.37 -12.17 28.58
CA VAL A 215 22.66 -13.45 28.66
C VAL A 215 23.60 -14.58 28.27
N HIS A 216 24.46 -14.39 27.27
CA HIS A 216 25.48 -15.37 26.93
C HIS A 216 26.61 -15.47 27.97
N ALA A 217 27.00 -14.36 28.62
CA ALA A 217 27.99 -14.39 29.71
C ALA A 217 27.46 -15.05 31.00
N ALA A 218 26.17 -14.93 31.31
CA ALA A 218 25.52 -15.64 32.42
C ALA A 218 25.29 -17.13 32.11
N ILE A 219 25.20 -17.50 30.83
CA ILE A 219 25.25 -18.89 30.36
C ILE A 219 26.68 -19.47 30.43
N GLY A 220 27.70 -18.68 30.76
CA GLY A 220 29.03 -19.17 31.15
C GLY A 220 29.04 -20.01 32.44
N LYS A 221 27.92 -20.05 33.18
CA LYS A 221 27.62 -21.11 34.17
C LYS A 221 26.44 -21.94 33.69
N GLN A 222 26.52 -22.47 32.47
CA GLN A 222 25.57 -23.45 31.96
C GLN A 222 25.58 -24.62 32.94
N GLY A 223 24.52 -24.74 33.74
CA GLY A 223 24.28 -25.94 34.52
C GLY A 223 24.32 -27.10 33.55
N SER A 224 25.39 -27.92 33.64
CA SER A 224 25.64 -29.02 32.72
C SER A 224 24.34 -29.80 32.53
N THR A 225 23.83 -29.90 31.32
CA THR A 225 22.76 -30.85 31.04
C THR A 225 23.34 -32.26 31.11
N ASN A 226 22.55 -33.22 31.59
CA ASN A 226 22.96 -34.61 31.52
C ASN A 226 22.82 -35.06 30.06
N SER A 227 23.94 -35.37 29.39
CA SER A 227 23.96 -35.79 27.98
C SER A 227 23.07 -37.00 27.68
N SER A 228 22.79 -37.85 28.67
CA SER A 228 21.95 -39.04 28.51
C SER A 228 20.45 -38.74 28.61
N MET A 229 20.04 -37.65 29.25
CA MET A 229 18.61 -37.39 29.55
C MET A 229 18.11 -36.02 29.11
N GLY A 230 19.00 -35.10 28.71
CA GLY A 230 18.64 -33.73 28.32
C GLY A 230 18.17 -32.84 29.48
N LEU A 231 18.22 -33.31 30.73
CA LEU A 231 17.76 -32.57 31.91
C LEU A 231 18.88 -31.67 32.45
N CYS A 232 18.52 -30.42 32.81
CA CYS A 232 19.44 -29.44 33.38
C CYS A 232 19.89 -29.84 34.79
N LYS A 233 21.21 -29.87 35.05
CA LYS A 233 21.72 -29.98 36.42
C LYS A 233 21.52 -28.65 37.14
N HIS A 234 21.01 -28.71 38.36
CA HIS A 234 20.89 -27.56 39.26
C HIS A 234 21.19 -27.98 40.69
N LYS A 235 21.24 -27.02 41.63
CA LYS A 235 21.63 -27.25 43.05
C LYS A 235 20.85 -28.37 43.76
N HIS A 236 19.65 -28.73 43.29
CA HIS A 236 18.82 -29.78 43.90
C HIS A 236 18.66 -31.01 43.01
N ASN A 237 19.25 -31.01 41.81
CA ASN A 237 19.37 -32.16 40.94
C ASN A 237 20.76 -32.13 40.26
N PRO A 238 21.84 -32.37 41.03
CA PRO A 238 23.20 -32.22 40.53
C PRO A 238 23.57 -33.26 39.46
N LYS A 239 22.80 -34.34 39.33
CA LYS A 239 23.00 -35.38 38.31
C LYS A 239 22.10 -35.22 37.08
N GLY A 240 21.13 -34.29 37.11
CA GLY A 240 20.17 -34.13 36.02
C GLY A 240 19.40 -35.43 35.74
N VAL A 241 19.02 -36.16 36.79
CA VAL A 241 18.27 -37.41 36.68
C VAL A 241 16.79 -37.16 36.91
N LYS A 242 15.92 -37.93 36.26
CA LYS A 242 14.47 -37.85 36.50
C LYS A 242 14.17 -38.26 37.95
N CYS A 243 13.33 -37.50 38.64
CA CYS A 243 12.85 -37.88 39.97
C CYS A 243 12.01 -39.16 39.83
N THR A 244 12.43 -40.26 40.45
CA THR A 244 11.72 -41.55 40.48
C THR A 244 10.85 -41.74 41.72
N ASN A 245 10.80 -40.73 42.60
CA ASN A 245 9.94 -40.79 43.78
C ASN A 245 8.48 -40.63 43.33
N ALA A 246 7.57 -41.48 43.82
CA ALA A 246 6.13 -41.43 43.51
C ALA A 246 5.51 -40.04 43.80
N ALA A 247 6.10 -39.27 44.72
CA ALA A 247 5.72 -37.87 44.99
C ALA A 247 6.04 -36.86 43.85
N CYS A 248 6.71 -37.31 42.80
CA CYS A 248 7.04 -36.55 41.59
C CYS A 248 6.22 -36.99 40.35
N GLU A 249 5.46 -38.08 40.44
CA GLU A 249 4.59 -38.52 39.35
C GLU A 249 3.28 -37.73 39.39
N GLY A 250 2.98 -37.01 38.30
CA GLY A 250 1.66 -36.41 38.07
C GLY A 250 1.55 -34.88 38.14
N GLU A 251 2.62 -34.14 38.45
CA GLU A 251 2.53 -32.66 38.49
C GLU A 251 3.51 -31.95 37.56
N GLU A 252 2.99 -31.03 36.75
CA GLU A 252 3.75 -30.13 35.89
C GLU A 252 4.78 -29.33 36.72
N TRP A 253 6.06 -29.44 36.34
CA TRP A 253 7.23 -28.88 37.03
C TRP A 253 7.09 -27.39 37.43
N LYS A 254 6.25 -26.62 36.72
CA LYS A 254 6.08 -25.17 36.95
C LYS A 254 5.45 -24.82 38.30
N VAL A 255 4.73 -25.72 38.96
CA VAL A 255 3.93 -25.38 40.17
C VAL A 255 4.73 -25.51 41.48
N LYS A 256 5.76 -26.36 41.55
CA LYS A 256 6.45 -26.68 42.82
C LYS A 256 7.41 -25.60 43.32
N HIS A 257 7.99 -24.78 42.43
CA HIS A 257 9.00 -23.80 42.85
C HIS A 257 8.46 -22.64 43.70
N ARG A 258 7.14 -22.37 43.66
CA ARG A 258 6.51 -21.37 44.57
C ARG A 258 6.09 -21.93 45.93
N ARG A 259 5.71 -23.20 46.04
CA ARG A 259 5.17 -23.74 47.31
C ARG A 259 6.26 -24.17 48.30
N GLY A 260 7.46 -24.52 47.84
CA GLY A 260 8.56 -24.95 48.71
C GLY A 260 9.19 -23.84 49.57
N LEU A 261 9.03 -22.56 49.17
CA LEU A 261 9.59 -21.42 49.92
C LEU A 261 8.71 -20.99 51.11
N VAL A 262 7.39 -21.24 51.06
CA VAL A 262 6.47 -20.85 52.13
C VAL A 262 6.46 -21.86 53.28
N ALA A 263 6.77 -23.14 53.02
CA ALA A 263 6.74 -24.17 54.06
C ALA A 263 7.94 -24.15 55.01
N LYS A 264 9.06 -23.47 54.67
CA LYS A 264 10.26 -23.43 55.53
C LYS A 264 10.30 -22.24 56.49
N GLN A 265 9.42 -21.26 56.35
CA GLN A 265 9.38 -20.10 57.26
C GLN A 265 8.44 -20.29 58.46
N LYS A 266 7.62 -21.36 58.49
CA LYS A 266 6.63 -21.58 59.55
C LYS A 266 7.08 -22.48 60.71
N LYS A 267 8.39 -22.78 60.82
CA LYS A 267 8.95 -23.67 61.87
C LYS A 267 9.89 -22.98 62.87
N LEU A 268 9.73 -21.68 63.06
CA LEU A 268 10.43 -20.89 64.08
C LEU A 268 9.45 -19.91 64.75
N GLN A 269 8.52 -20.44 65.53
CA GLN A 269 7.92 -19.69 66.64
C GLN A 269 7.85 -20.62 67.86
N PRO A 270 8.49 -20.28 68.99
CA PRO A 270 8.30 -20.99 70.24
C PRO A 270 6.94 -20.58 70.84
N LEU A 271 6.16 -21.56 71.27
CA LEU A 271 4.93 -21.34 72.04
C LEU A 271 5.30 -20.94 73.49
N PRO A 272 4.55 -20.01 74.10
CA PRO A 272 4.61 -19.72 75.53
C PRO A 272 4.04 -20.85 76.40
#